data_AF-A0A0B0EL93-F1
#
_entry.id   AF-A0A0B0EL93-F1
#
_cell.length_a   1.000
_cell.length_b   1.000
_cell.length_c   1.000
_cell.angle_alpha   90.00
_cell.angle_beta   90.00
_cell.angle_gamma   90.00
#
_symmetry.space_group_name_H-M   'P 1'
#
loop_
_entity.id
_entity.type
_entity.pdbx_description
1 polymer ?
#
loop_
_entity_poly.entity_id
_entity_poly.type
_entity_poly.pdbx_seq_one_letter_code
_entity_poly.pdbx_strand_id
1 'polypeptide(L)'
;MKTILLVEDDKNQRLLYEQELKRVGYKVVTASDGKEALEKIQEQLPDVVVMDINMPKMDGIEAMGRILSKNKAVPVIINTAYSNYKDSFMSWMADAT
;
A
#
# COMPACT_ATOMS: atom_id res chain seq x y z
N MET A 1 12.38 -14.62 3.90
CA MET A 1 11.85 -14.05 2.64
C MET A 1 11.06 -12.80 2.99
N LYS A 2 11.34 -11.66 2.36
CA LYS A 2 10.66 -10.39 2.66
C LYS A 2 9.23 -10.40 2.09
N THR A 3 8.28 -9.87 2.85
CA THR A 3 6.85 -9.84 2.51
C THR A 3 6.42 -8.43 2.12
N ILE A 4 5.82 -8.31 0.94
CA ILE A 4 5.25 -7.06 0.42
C ILE A 4 3.74 -7.16 0.50
N LEU A 5 3.08 -6.15 1.09
CA LEU A 5 1.65 -5.94 0.91
C LEU A 5 1.42 -4.98 -0.26
N LEU A 6 0.81 -5.46 -1.33
CA LEU A 6 0.47 -4.67 -2.51
C LEU A 6 -1.02 -4.30 -2.46
N VAL A 7 -1.33 -3.01 -2.39
CA VAL A 7 -2.68 -2.45 -2.37
C VAL A 7 -2.92 -1.68 -3.66
N GLU A 8 -3.83 -2.18 -4.49
CA GLU A 8 -4.10 -1.71 -5.84
C GLU A 8 -5.54 -2.08 -6.18
N ASP A 9 -6.39 -1.16 -6.66
CA ASP A 9 -7.79 -1.48 -6.94
C ASP A 9 -7.97 -2.14 -8.31
N ASP A 10 -7.18 -1.74 -9.31
CA ASP A 10 -7.23 -2.36 -10.63
C ASP A 10 -6.67 -3.80 -10.59
N LYS A 11 -7.51 -4.76 -10.97
CA LYS A 11 -7.16 -6.18 -10.91
C LYS A 11 -5.98 -6.53 -11.83
N ASN A 12 -5.88 -5.90 -13.00
CA ASN A 12 -4.85 -6.23 -13.98
C ASN A 12 -3.49 -5.67 -13.54
N GLN A 13 -3.45 -4.43 -13.05
CA GLN A 13 -2.26 -3.83 -12.48
C GLN A 13 -1.80 -4.60 -11.24
N ARG A 14 -2.73 -4.97 -10.35
CA ARG A 14 -2.43 -5.77 -9.16
C ARG A 14 -1.80 -7.12 -9.52
N LEU A 15 -2.34 -7.82 -10.52
CA LEU A 15 -1.82 -9.10 -10.98
C LEU A 15 -0.42 -8.96 -11.61
N LEU A 16 -0.22 -7.93 -12.45
CA LEU A 16 1.07 -7.64 -13.08
C LEU A 16 2.16 -7.42 -12.01
N TYR A 17 1.91 -6.51 -11.06
CA TYR A 17 2.85 -6.22 -9.99
C TYR A 17 3.10 -7.43 -9.08
N GLU A 18 2.06 -8.19 -8.75
CA GLU A 18 2.21 -9.42 -7.97
C GLU A 18 3.15 -10.41 -8.66
N GLN A 19 2.99 -10.63 -9.97
CA GLN A 19 3.83 -11.55 -10.74
C GLN A 19 5.29 -11.10 -10.78
N GLU A 20 5.53 -9.81 -11.07
CA GLU A 20 6.90 -9.28 -11.15
C GLU A 20 7.60 -9.31 -9.78
N LEU A 21 6.93 -8.93 -8.71
CA LEU A 21 7.50 -8.97 -7.35
C LEU A 21 7.78 -10.41 -6.89
N LYS A 22 6.87 -11.36 -7.17
CA LYS A 22 7.11 -12.78 -6.90
C LYS A 22 8.29 -13.33 -7.69
N ARG A 23 8.44 -12.93 -8.96
CA ARG A 23 9.55 -13.34 -9.83
C ARG A 23 10.91 -12.91 -9.29
N VAL A 24 10.98 -11.75 -8.61
CA VAL A 24 12.20 -11.26 -7.95
C VAL A 24 12.47 -11.97 -6.60
N GLY A 25 11.52 -12.78 -6.10
CA GLY A 25 11.68 -13.61 -4.92
C GLY A 25 11.02 -13.08 -3.64
N TYR A 26 10.10 -12.12 -3.77
CA TYR A 26 9.32 -11.63 -2.63
C TYR A 26 8.08 -12.50 -2.35
N LYS A 27 7.68 -12.59 -1.08
CA LYS A 27 6.32 -13.03 -0.73
C LYS A 27 5.39 -11.85 -0.97
N VAL A 28 4.41 -11.98 -1.85
CA VAL A 28 3.44 -10.92 -2.12
C VAL A 28 2.09 -11.30 -1.52
N VAL A 29 1.55 -10.39 -0.73
CA VAL A 29 0.18 -10.39 -0.24
C VAL A 29 -0.53 -9.25 -0.94
N THR A 30 -1.67 -9.50 -1.57
CA THR A 30 -2.39 -8.47 -2.33
C THR A 30 -3.61 -7.98 -1.56
N ALA A 31 -4.01 -6.73 -1.73
CA ALA A 31 -5.29 -6.19 -1.28
C ALA A 31 -5.89 -5.34 -2.41
N SER A 32 -7.22 -5.36 -2.53
CA SER A 32 -7.97 -4.65 -3.57
C SER A 32 -8.51 -3.29 -3.12
N ASP A 33 -8.45 -3.00 -1.83
CA ASP A 33 -8.77 -1.70 -1.25
C ASP A 33 -8.12 -1.52 0.14
N GLY A 34 -8.26 -0.32 0.71
CA GLY A 34 -7.71 0.01 2.03
C GLY A 34 -8.30 -0.81 3.18
N LYS A 35 -9.53 -1.31 3.07
CA LYS A 35 -10.16 -2.12 4.12
C LYS A 35 -9.53 -3.51 4.15
N GLU A 36 -9.41 -4.14 2.98
CA GLU A 36 -8.72 -5.42 2.85
C GLU A 36 -7.25 -5.31 3.31
N ALA A 37 -6.57 -4.19 2.98
CA ALA A 37 -5.22 -3.95 3.46
C ALA A 37 -5.12 -3.93 5.00
N LEU A 38 -6.07 -3.26 5.66
CA LEU A 38 -6.12 -3.17 7.13
C LEU A 38 -6.46 -4.50 7.81
N GLU A 39 -7.26 -5.35 7.17
CA GLU A 39 -7.54 -6.71 7.63
C GLU A 39 -6.26 -7.56 7.54
N LYS A 40 -5.54 -7.53 6.42
CA LYS A 40 -4.31 -8.32 6.22
C LYS A 40 -3.16 -7.90 7.13
N ILE A 41 -3.03 -6.61 7.42
CA ILE A 41 -2.01 -6.10 8.35
C ILE A 41 -2.26 -6.59 9.78
N GLN A 42 -3.52 -6.84 10.15
CA GLN A 42 -3.84 -7.42 11.47
C GLN A 42 -3.47 -8.90 11.56
N GLU A 43 -3.57 -9.63 10.44
CA GLU A 43 -3.19 -11.04 10.39
C GLU A 43 -1.68 -11.24 10.32
N GLN A 44 -0.99 -10.43 9.50
CA GLN A 44 0.45 -10.52 9.31
C GLN A 44 1.04 -9.14 8.98
N LEU A 45 2.04 -8.72 9.76
CA LEU A 45 2.82 -7.51 9.46
C LEU A 45 3.72 -7.74 8.22
N PRO A 46 3.58 -6.93 7.16
CA PRO A 46 4.49 -6.96 6.03
C PRO A 46 5.79 -6.20 6.33
N ASP A 47 6.83 -6.43 5.54
CA ASP A 47 8.08 -5.66 5.60
C ASP A 47 7.96 -4.30 4.89
N VAL A 48 7.05 -4.19 3.92
CA VAL A 48 6.73 -2.94 3.20
C VAL A 48 5.31 -3.01 2.64
N VAL A 49 4.65 -1.85 2.60
CA VAL A 49 3.36 -1.67 1.92
C VAL A 49 3.59 -0.86 0.65
N VAL A 50 3.13 -1.37 -0.49
CA VAL A 50 3.04 -0.62 -1.75
C VAL A 50 1.56 -0.29 -1.94
N MET A 51 1.21 0.98 -2.03
CA MET A 51 -0.18 1.42 -2.03
C MET A 51 -0.45 2.45 -3.12
N ASP A 52 -1.46 2.19 -3.93
CA ASP A 52 -2.10 3.26 -4.71
C ASP A 52 -2.97 4.12 -3.80
N ILE A 53 -2.98 5.41 -4.07
CA ILE A 53 -3.82 6.40 -3.40
C ILE A 53 -5.10 6.68 -4.17
N ASN A 54 -5.14 6.46 -5.49
CA ASN A 54 -6.30 6.78 -6.30
C ASN A 54 -7.28 5.60 -6.39
N MET A 55 -7.86 5.22 -5.25
CA MET A 55 -8.83 4.13 -5.18
C MET A 55 -10.27 4.67 -4.99
N PRO A 56 -11.26 4.18 -5.75
CA PRO A 56 -12.63 4.71 -5.74
C PRO A 56 -13.46 4.34 -4.49
N LYS A 57 -13.01 3.37 -3.67
CA LYS A 57 -13.79 2.84 -2.52
C LYS A 57 -13.31 3.33 -1.16
N MET A 58 -12.00 3.40 -0.95
CA MET A 58 -11.39 3.91 0.28
C MET A 58 -10.10 4.61 -0.11
N ASP A 59 -9.95 5.85 0.32
CA ASP A 59 -8.76 6.65 0.02
C ASP A 59 -7.51 5.96 0.61
N GLY A 60 -6.51 5.68 -0.25
CA GLY A 60 -5.26 5.05 0.18
C GLY A 60 -4.53 5.86 1.25
N ILE A 61 -4.82 7.16 1.33
CA ILE A 61 -4.32 8.05 2.37
C ILE A 61 -4.93 7.75 3.74
N GLU A 62 -6.24 7.48 3.80
CA GLU A 62 -6.89 7.10 5.05
C GLU A 62 -6.38 5.73 5.53
N ALA A 63 -6.21 4.79 4.60
CA ALA A 63 -5.63 3.49 4.88
C ALA A 63 -4.21 3.64 5.45
N MET A 64 -3.36 4.46 4.81
CA MET A 64 -2.01 4.77 5.29
C MET A 64 -2.02 5.32 6.72
N GLY A 65 -2.87 6.31 7.00
CA GLY A 65 -2.98 6.89 8.35
C GLY A 65 -3.32 5.85 9.41
N ARG A 66 -4.25 4.94 9.10
CA ARG A 66 -4.63 3.84 10.01
C ARG A 66 -3.50 2.81 10.15
N ILE A 67 -2.78 2.48 9.09
CA ILE A 67 -1.62 1.57 9.11
C ILE A 67 -0.52 2.15 10.01
N LEU A 68 -0.13 3.41 9.78
CA LEU A 68 0.91 4.09 10.55
C LEU A 68 0.52 4.30 12.01
N SER A 69 -0.78 4.50 12.30
CA SER A 69 -1.26 4.56 13.69
C SER A 69 -1.08 3.24 14.45
N LYS A 70 -1.16 2.10 13.76
CA LYS A 70 -0.96 0.77 14.35
C LYS A 70 0.51 0.39 14.43
N ASN A 71 1.27 0.71 13.38
CA ASN A 71 2.70 0.44 13.35
C ASN A 71 3.44 1.50 12.52
N LYS A 72 4.06 2.45 13.23
CA LYS A 72 4.84 3.55 12.62
C LYS A 72 6.11 3.09 11.91
N ALA A 73 6.56 1.86 12.14
CA ALA A 73 7.82 1.35 11.58
C ALA A 73 7.65 0.65 10.23
N VAL A 74 6.41 0.42 9.77
CA VAL A 74 6.18 -0.22 8.46
C VAL A 74 6.37 0.83 7.36
N PRO A 75 7.37 0.68 6.47
CA PRO A 75 7.55 1.61 5.37
C PRO A 75 6.40 1.48 4.37
N VAL A 76 5.92 2.62 3.89
CA VAL A 76 4.85 2.72 2.89
C VAL A 76 5.41 3.40 1.64
N ILE A 77 5.31 2.73 0.50
CA ILE A 77 5.65 3.25 -0.83
C ILE A 77 4.34 3.61 -1.52
N ILE A 78 4.16 4.89 -1.84
CA ILE A 78 3.03 5.35 -2.63
C ILE A 78 3.36 5.12 -4.11
N ASN A 79 2.54 4.31 -4.78
CA ASN A 79 2.66 4.08 -6.22
C ASN A 79 1.37 4.53 -6.90
N THR A 80 1.42 5.68 -7.56
CA THR A 80 0.22 6.28 -8.16
C THR A 80 0.52 6.99 -9.46
N ALA A 81 -0.44 6.93 -10.38
CA ALA A 81 -0.41 7.71 -11.62
C ALA A 81 -0.95 9.15 -11.43
N TYR A 82 -1.46 9.48 -10.24
CA TYR A 82 -2.07 10.78 -9.95
C TYR A 82 -1.01 11.85 -9.67
N SER A 83 -0.88 12.83 -10.56
CA SER A 83 0.16 13.88 -10.49
C SER A 83 0.03 14.84 -9.30
N ASN A 84 -1.18 14.97 -8.73
CA ASN A 84 -1.47 15.93 -7.67
C ASN A 84 -1.47 15.33 -6.27
N TYR A 85 -0.89 14.14 -6.08
CA TYR A 85 -0.82 13.50 -4.77
C TYR A 85 -0.12 14.36 -3.70
N LYS A 86 0.81 15.22 -4.14
CA LYS A 86 1.52 16.18 -3.28
C LYS A 86 0.65 17.33 -2.77
N ASP A 87 -0.54 17.55 -3.32
CA ASP A 87 -1.47 18.55 -2.78
C ASP A 87 -2.19 18.03 -1.52
N SER A 88 -2.13 16.72 -1.27
CA SER A 88 -2.66 16.14 -0.05
C SER A 88 -1.68 16.28 1.11
N PHE A 89 -2.10 17.01 2.15
CA PHE A 89 -1.37 17.26 3.39
C PHE A 89 -0.70 16.00 3.99
N MET A 90 -1.34 14.85 3.81
CA MET A 90 -0.86 13.57 4.34
C MET A 90 0.33 13.00 3.55
N SER A 91 0.49 13.36 2.27
CA SER A 91 1.69 13.01 1.49
C SER A 91 2.92 13.70 2.04
N TRP A 92 2.81 14.95 2.52
CA TRP A 92 3.94 15.67 3.09
C TRP A 92 4.38 15.06 4.43
N MET A 93 3.42 14.57 5.21
CA MET A 93 3.71 13.91 6.48
C MET A 93 4.41 12.56 6.30
N ALA A 94 4.10 11.83 5.22
CA ALA A 94 4.78 10.57 4.91
C ALA A 94 6.27 10.79 4.57
N ASP A 95 6.59 11.87 3.86
CA ASP A 95 7.98 12.25 3.52
C ASP A 95 8.77 12.82 4.72
N ALA A 96 8.09 13.24 5.80
CA ALA A 96 8.68 13.94 6.94
C ALA A 96 9.11 13.02 8.11
N THR A 97 8.96 11.69 7.97
CA THR A 97 9.30 10.70 9.02
C THR A 97 10.41 9.77 8.55
#